data_AF-A0A9X0CDW0-F1
#
_entry.id   AF-A0A9X0CDW0-F1
#
_cell.length_a   1.000
_cell.length_b   1.000
_cell.length_c   1.000
_cell.angle_alpha   90.00
_cell.angle_beta   90.00
_cell.angle_gamma   90.00
#
_symmetry.space_group_name_H-M   'P 1'
#
loop_
_entity.id
_entity.type
_entity.pdbx_description
1 polymer ?
#
loop_
_entity_poly.entity_id
_entity_poly.type
_entity_poly.pdbx_seq_one_letter_code
_entity_poly.pdbx_strand_id
1 'polypeptide(L)'
;MATTETALVACMYILWVTGINCKHDHPVATYFGRVHPNGTIVDARNPANKLKFSPPKPTTLDPRASLKVSPSSEIGNGEEVNVLWSGVTFPSDKDVVILYCPPDAEFDHYLDYVNVSSIETYTKGYGEFDVRLWNLRKECQFRYYRIGNHTMLIAESNVVTFEGGTEIPLQGHLSLTGDPMEMRVMWVSGSMDTPIVQYGTDLSAMSVVRGNNSKTYTAADMCNAPANEENAFVDPGFIHDVLLTNLKPGTLYYYSYGSAKIMSPLRHFNASPPVGSANKFTALVYGDMGVSPIPRAYKTAEYATDEAMNGTAAFVFHNGDISYARGFAYIWEQWHAVIEPYATILPYMVGIGNHEQDHLKGGTKDPSGAPGEGFHPWWAPGFGSDSGGECGVPMYYRFHMPDNGNGVWWYSFDYGSVHFMMMSTEHNFTQGSRQYEWMEQDLKNVNHSLTPWVVIAGHRAMYTSQKQLDDYIISLGMQEAFESLLYKYKVDLAIWAHYHSYERTCPVYLRQCTPGAPVHIVVGTAGKSVDLEDYFPMSWSLYHENNYGYGRLTQANRSALHWEWVENTSGFVKDHLWLTK
;
A
#
# COMPACT_ATOMS: atom_id res chain seq x y z
N MET A 1 28.63 -12.24 -30.91
CA MET A 1 28.26 -12.45 -29.49
C MET A 1 29.32 -11.96 -28.49
N ALA A 2 30.41 -11.28 -28.89
CA ALA A 2 31.46 -10.84 -27.95
C ALA A 2 31.67 -9.31 -27.90
N THR A 3 30.67 -8.50 -28.28
CA THR A 3 30.82 -7.03 -28.39
C THR A 3 29.83 -6.24 -27.51
N THR A 4 28.88 -6.90 -26.87
CA THR A 4 27.88 -6.27 -25.97
C THR A 4 28.29 -6.36 -24.49
N GLU A 5 28.97 -7.44 -24.08
CA GLU A 5 29.45 -7.60 -22.70
C GLU A 5 30.49 -6.54 -22.30
N THR A 6 31.39 -6.14 -23.21
CA THR A 6 32.45 -5.17 -22.92
C THR A 6 31.95 -3.73 -22.81
N ALA A 7 30.80 -3.40 -23.40
CA ALA A 7 30.18 -2.08 -23.26
C ALA A 7 29.39 -1.96 -21.94
N LEU A 8 28.74 -3.04 -21.49
CA LEU A 8 28.05 -3.09 -20.19
C LEU A 8 29.03 -2.93 -19.03
N VAL A 9 30.16 -3.66 -19.07
CA VAL A 9 31.19 -3.60 -18.02
C VAL A 9 31.86 -2.22 -17.93
N ALA A 10 32.02 -1.53 -19.07
CA ALA A 10 32.59 -0.17 -19.10
C ALA A 10 31.64 0.89 -18.52
N CYS A 11 30.33 0.79 -18.77
CA CYS A 11 29.32 1.66 -18.13
C CYS A 11 29.22 1.40 -16.62
N MET A 12 29.28 0.14 -16.20
CA MET A 12 29.24 -0.26 -14.78
C MET A 12 30.41 0.34 -13.98
N TYR A 13 31.61 0.42 -14.56
CA TYR A 13 32.79 0.96 -13.87
C TYR A 13 32.74 2.49 -13.67
N ILE A 14 32.02 3.23 -14.51
CA ILE A 14 31.88 4.69 -14.39
C ILE A 14 30.81 5.05 -13.34
N LEU A 15 29.77 4.23 -13.18
CA LEU A 15 28.67 4.46 -12.22
C LEU A 15 29.07 4.13 -10.77
N TRP A 16 29.92 3.12 -10.56
CA TRP A 16 30.44 2.77 -9.22
C TRP A 16 31.28 3.90 -8.59
N VAL A 17 31.81 4.83 -9.40
CA VAL A 17 32.70 5.90 -8.95
C VAL A 17 31.95 7.21 -8.63
N THR A 18 30.72 7.41 -9.12
CA THR A 18 30.03 8.71 -8.99
C THR A 18 29.02 8.78 -7.84
N GLY A 19 28.53 7.65 -7.32
CA GLY A 19 27.65 7.64 -6.13
C GLY A 19 26.38 8.47 -6.28
N ILE A 20 25.91 8.69 -7.51
CA ILE A 20 24.68 9.46 -7.78
C ILE A 20 23.51 8.49 -7.67
N ASN A 21 22.88 8.45 -6.50
CA ASN A 21 21.60 7.79 -6.30
C ASN A 21 20.51 8.63 -7.00
N CYS A 22 19.94 8.12 -8.08
CA CYS A 22 19.05 8.87 -8.96
C CYS A 22 17.55 8.74 -8.62
N LYS A 23 17.13 8.09 -7.51
CA LYS A 23 15.75 8.19 -7.03
C LYS A 23 15.67 9.16 -5.84
N HIS A 24 14.76 10.12 -5.92
CA HIS A 24 14.42 11.00 -4.81
C HIS A 24 13.99 10.15 -3.61
N ASP A 25 14.70 10.25 -2.48
CA ASP A 25 14.32 9.56 -1.26
C ASP A 25 12.87 9.92 -0.91
N HIS A 26 11.98 8.92 -0.88
CA HIS A 26 10.56 9.10 -0.65
C HIS A 26 10.30 9.53 0.79
N PRO A 27 9.96 10.82 1.06
CA PRO A 27 9.74 11.26 2.42
C PRO A 27 8.59 10.48 3.04
N VAL A 28 8.73 10.11 4.30
CA VAL A 28 7.68 9.46 5.09
C VAL A 28 6.85 10.53 5.76
N ALA A 29 5.55 10.56 5.50
CA ALA A 29 4.67 11.54 6.10
C ALA A 29 4.61 11.36 7.63
N THR A 30 4.66 12.48 8.36
CA THR A 30 4.31 12.50 9.79
C THR A 30 2.83 12.14 9.99
N TYR A 31 2.44 11.71 11.20
CA TYR A 31 1.07 11.29 11.47
C TYR A 31 0.03 12.39 11.16
N PHE A 32 0.34 13.67 11.42
CA PHE A 32 -0.52 14.80 11.05
C PHE A 32 -0.34 15.28 9.61
N GLY A 33 0.50 14.63 8.81
CA GLY A 33 0.75 15.02 7.42
C GLY A 33 1.38 16.40 7.29
N ARG A 34 2.24 16.79 8.23
CA ARG A 34 2.86 18.14 8.27
C ARG A 34 3.64 18.43 7.00
N VAL A 35 3.60 19.71 6.60
CA VAL A 35 4.34 20.25 5.44
C VAL A 35 5.24 21.42 5.85
N HIS A 36 6.37 21.56 5.16
CA HIS A 36 7.21 22.73 5.22
C HIS A 36 6.51 23.93 4.53
N PRO A 37 6.94 25.18 4.79
CA PRO A 37 6.34 26.37 4.15
C PRO A 37 6.37 26.37 2.62
N ASN A 38 7.27 25.60 2.00
CA ASN A 38 7.35 25.42 0.55
C ASN A 38 6.40 24.33 0.01
N GLY A 39 5.53 23.75 0.87
CA GLY A 39 4.57 22.71 0.52
C GLY A 39 5.14 21.29 0.47
N THR A 40 6.43 21.08 0.74
CA THR A 40 7.02 19.74 0.78
C THR A 40 6.68 19.01 2.08
N ILE A 41 6.51 17.70 2.03
CA ILE A 41 6.19 16.87 3.20
C ILE A 41 7.34 16.92 4.22
N VAL A 42 7.00 17.08 5.49
CA VAL A 42 7.95 16.90 6.60
C VAL A 42 8.23 15.41 6.74
N ASP A 43 9.46 15.01 6.48
CA ASP A 43 9.88 13.61 6.59
C ASP A 43 10.05 13.18 8.06
N ALA A 44 9.26 12.20 8.49
CA ALA A 44 9.26 11.64 9.84
C ALA A 44 10.57 10.91 10.19
N ARG A 45 11.32 10.47 9.18
CA ARG A 45 12.63 9.81 9.37
C ARG A 45 13.74 10.78 9.76
N ASN A 46 13.62 12.03 9.33
CA ASN A 46 14.67 13.02 9.53
C ASN A 46 14.77 13.42 11.01
N PRO A 47 15.89 13.13 11.71
CA PRO A 47 16.03 13.48 13.12
C PRO A 47 15.94 14.99 13.42
N ALA A 48 16.18 15.85 12.42
CA ALA A 48 16.01 17.29 12.56
C ALA A 48 14.54 17.71 12.72
N ASN A 49 13.59 16.87 12.29
CA ASN A 49 12.15 17.11 12.39
C ASN A 49 11.53 16.52 13.68
N LYS A 50 12.33 15.87 14.53
CA LYS A 50 11.89 15.34 15.82
C LYS A 50 12.03 16.40 16.92
N LEU A 51 11.14 16.36 17.91
CA LEU A 51 11.22 17.21 19.10
C LEU A 51 12.46 16.88 19.91
N LYS A 52 13.08 17.92 20.45
CA LYS A 52 14.22 17.79 21.37
C LYS A 52 13.75 18.23 22.75
N PHE A 53 13.52 17.27 23.62
CA PHE A 53 13.11 17.53 24.98
C PHE A 53 14.31 17.83 25.87
N SER A 54 14.15 18.82 26.73
CA SER A 54 15.05 19.06 27.87
C SER A 54 14.60 18.23 29.08
N PRO A 55 15.45 18.03 30.11
CA PRO A 55 15.05 17.29 31.30
C PRO A 55 13.74 17.81 31.90
N PRO A 56 12.79 16.91 32.23
CA PRO A 56 11.49 17.32 32.76
C PRO A 56 11.64 17.98 34.14
N LYS A 57 10.82 19.00 34.40
CA LYS A 57 10.64 19.54 35.76
C LYS A 57 9.46 18.85 36.44
N PRO A 58 9.46 18.74 37.79
CA PRO A 58 8.30 18.24 38.53
C PRO A 58 7.03 18.99 38.15
N THR A 59 5.96 18.24 37.90
CA THR A 59 4.71 18.71 37.31
C THR A 59 4.02 19.73 38.20
N THR A 60 3.83 20.94 37.68
CA THR A 60 2.78 21.86 38.13
C THR A 60 2.08 22.36 36.88
N LEU A 61 0.93 21.76 36.56
CA LEU A 61 0.04 22.26 35.50
C LEU A 61 -0.22 23.75 35.74
N ASP A 62 -0.31 24.56 34.68
CA ASP A 62 -0.73 25.95 34.83
C ASP A 62 -2.22 25.96 35.19
N PRO A 63 -2.61 26.39 36.41
CA PRO A 63 -4.00 26.30 36.86
C PRO A 63 -4.97 27.15 36.02
N ARG A 64 -4.46 28.03 35.15
CA ARG A 64 -5.26 28.83 34.22
C ARG A 64 -5.33 28.21 32.82
N ALA A 65 -4.42 27.32 32.47
CA ALA A 65 -4.38 26.72 31.16
C ALA A 65 -5.44 25.61 31.04
N SER A 66 -6.12 25.58 29.91
CA SER A 66 -7.04 24.52 29.52
C SER A 66 -6.66 24.04 28.13
N LEU A 67 -6.68 22.72 27.93
CA LEU A 67 -6.59 22.07 26.62
C LEU A 67 -7.79 21.15 26.48
N LYS A 68 -8.46 21.18 25.33
CA LYS A 68 -9.67 20.40 25.07
C LYS A 68 -9.70 19.89 23.64
N VAL A 69 -10.29 18.71 23.47
CA VAL A 69 -10.55 18.11 22.15
C VAL A 69 -12.05 17.96 21.96
N SER A 70 -12.56 18.29 20.78
CA SER A 70 -13.98 18.17 20.43
C SER A 70 -14.19 17.78 18.96
N PRO A 71 -14.96 16.71 18.65
CA PRO A 71 -15.42 15.68 19.58
C PRO A 71 -14.23 14.92 20.20
N SER A 72 -14.46 14.20 21.29
CA SER A 72 -13.39 13.44 21.99
C SER A 72 -13.76 12.01 22.37
N SER A 73 -15.03 11.67 22.24
CA SER A 73 -15.53 10.34 22.55
C SER A 73 -16.20 9.77 21.34
N GLU A 74 -15.98 8.47 21.09
CA GLU A 74 -16.61 7.77 19.97
C GLU A 74 -16.30 8.47 18.64
N ILE A 75 -15.03 8.82 18.42
CA ILE A 75 -14.58 9.40 17.16
C ILE A 75 -14.46 8.29 16.10
N GLY A 76 -14.93 8.56 14.90
CA GLY A 76 -14.78 7.66 13.75
C GLY A 76 -13.32 7.51 13.30
N ASN A 77 -13.01 6.40 12.63
CA ASN A 77 -11.68 6.19 12.07
C ASN A 77 -11.43 7.15 10.89
N GLY A 78 -10.50 8.09 11.04
CA GLY A 78 -10.21 9.12 10.04
C GLY A 78 -11.10 10.37 10.14
N GLU A 79 -11.77 10.58 11.28
CA GLU A 79 -12.57 11.78 11.54
C GLU A 79 -11.69 12.96 12.01
N GLU A 80 -12.13 14.18 11.71
CA GLU A 80 -11.48 15.42 12.14
C GLU A 80 -11.97 15.86 13.53
N VAL A 81 -11.03 16.25 14.39
CA VAL A 81 -11.31 16.82 15.69
C VAL A 81 -10.69 18.20 15.81
N ASN A 82 -11.33 19.07 16.59
CA ASN A 82 -10.79 20.36 16.95
C ASN A 82 -10.01 20.25 18.28
N VAL A 83 -8.78 20.77 18.29
CA VAL A 83 -7.92 20.84 19.47
C VAL A 83 -7.77 22.30 19.88
N LEU A 84 -8.35 22.67 21.02
CA LEU A 84 -8.42 24.04 21.53
C LEU A 84 -7.61 24.16 22.82
N TRP A 85 -6.74 25.17 22.91
CA TRP A 85 -6.14 25.58 24.19
C TRP A 85 -6.41 27.05 24.50
N SER A 86 -6.44 27.38 25.79
CA SER A 86 -6.59 28.75 26.28
C SER A 86 -6.00 28.93 27.67
N GLY A 87 -5.80 30.19 28.09
CA GLY A 87 -5.35 30.54 29.44
C GLY A 87 -3.88 30.21 29.74
N VAL A 88 -3.08 29.85 28.72
CA VAL A 88 -1.65 29.59 28.86
C VAL A 88 -0.91 30.88 29.16
N THR A 89 -0.14 30.90 30.23
CA THR A 89 0.58 32.11 30.63
C THR A 89 2.04 32.09 30.21
N PHE A 90 2.50 33.26 29.74
CA PHE A 90 3.82 33.46 29.15
C PHE A 90 4.15 32.49 28.00
N PRO A 91 3.29 32.38 26.97
CA PRO A 91 3.51 31.46 25.84
C PRO A 91 4.87 31.69 25.18
N SER A 92 5.52 30.61 24.77
CA SER A 92 6.77 30.64 24.00
C SER A 92 6.54 30.12 22.58
N ASP A 93 7.31 30.63 21.64
CA ASP A 93 7.43 30.12 20.27
C ASP A 93 7.93 28.66 20.17
N LYS A 94 8.49 28.13 21.26
CA LYS A 94 8.93 26.73 21.43
C LYS A 94 7.89 25.83 22.11
N ASP A 95 6.75 26.39 22.52
CA ASP A 95 5.67 25.59 23.09
C ASP A 95 5.07 24.70 21.99
N VAL A 96 4.58 23.52 22.38
CA VAL A 96 4.07 22.50 21.45
C VAL A 96 2.84 21.82 22.02
N VAL A 97 1.92 21.43 21.13
CA VAL A 97 0.79 20.55 21.43
C VAL A 97 1.06 19.21 20.78
N ILE A 98 1.12 18.14 21.58
CA ILE A 98 1.63 16.84 21.17
C ILE A 98 0.54 15.77 21.38
N LEU A 99 0.41 14.84 20.43
CA LEU A 99 -0.48 13.67 20.54
C LEU A 99 0.28 12.44 21.05
N TYR A 100 -0.31 11.79 22.05
CA TYR A 100 0.15 10.53 22.63
C TYR A 100 -0.93 9.46 22.51
N CYS A 101 -0.55 8.26 22.10
CA CYS A 101 -1.40 7.07 22.08
C CYS A 101 -0.55 5.85 22.51
N PRO A 102 -0.67 5.34 23.74
CA PRO A 102 -1.72 5.60 24.72
C PRO A 102 -1.57 6.93 25.51
N PRO A 103 -2.59 7.36 26.28
CA PRO A 103 -2.57 8.59 27.07
C PRO A 103 -1.50 8.65 28.16
N ASP A 104 -0.89 7.53 28.53
CA ASP A 104 0.14 7.40 29.57
C ASP A 104 1.55 7.20 29.00
N ALA A 105 1.73 7.32 27.67
CA ALA A 105 3.03 7.22 27.03
C ALA A 105 4.05 8.23 27.61
N GLU A 106 5.31 7.81 27.67
CA GLU A 106 6.43 8.66 28.08
C GLU A 106 6.52 9.93 27.21
N PHE A 107 7.03 11.02 27.78
CA PHE A 107 6.93 12.35 27.14
C PHE A 107 7.66 12.43 25.79
N ASP A 108 8.66 11.58 25.54
CA ASP A 108 9.40 11.49 24.29
C ASP A 108 8.89 10.39 23.35
N HIS A 109 7.88 9.61 23.74
CA HIS A 109 7.21 8.57 22.94
C HIS A 109 5.87 9.09 22.40
N TYR A 110 5.95 10.12 21.56
CA TYR A 110 4.79 10.78 20.95
C TYR A 110 4.58 10.35 19.50
N LEU A 111 3.35 10.50 18.98
CA LEU A 111 3.05 10.23 17.56
C LEU A 111 3.42 11.41 16.67
N ASP A 112 2.89 12.60 16.97
CA ASP A 112 3.23 13.83 16.25
C ASP A 112 2.83 15.06 17.07
N TYR A 113 3.17 16.25 16.57
CA TYR A 113 3.00 17.50 17.28
C TYR A 113 2.71 18.69 16.36
N VAL A 114 2.11 19.73 16.95
CA VAL A 114 1.94 21.05 16.35
C VAL A 114 2.77 22.05 17.14
N ASN A 115 3.59 22.83 16.44
CA ASN A 115 4.27 23.98 17.03
C ASN A 115 3.22 25.07 17.26
N VAL A 116 3.05 25.56 18.49
CA VAL A 116 2.02 26.59 18.71
C VAL A 116 2.33 27.89 17.96
N SER A 117 3.61 28.13 17.64
CA SER A 117 4.05 29.27 16.85
C SER A 117 3.52 29.29 15.42
N SER A 118 2.96 28.18 14.90
CA SER A 118 2.25 28.18 13.62
C SER A 118 0.84 28.76 13.71
N ILE A 119 0.30 29.00 14.92
CA ILE A 119 -1.05 29.50 15.15
C ILE A 119 -0.98 30.95 15.62
N GLU A 120 -1.48 31.89 14.81
CA GLU A 120 -1.31 33.34 15.01
C GLU A 120 -1.64 33.84 16.43
N THR A 121 -2.62 33.23 17.10
CA THR A 121 -3.10 33.66 18.42
C THR A 121 -2.25 33.19 19.59
N TYR A 122 -1.23 32.34 19.37
CA TYR A 122 -0.49 31.69 20.45
C TYR A 122 0.12 32.67 21.46
N THR A 123 0.59 33.83 21.00
CA THR A 123 1.17 34.89 21.86
C THR A 123 0.17 35.45 22.86
N LYS A 124 -1.13 35.29 22.62
CA LYS A 124 -2.25 35.70 23.50
C LYS A 124 -2.62 34.60 24.50
N GLY A 125 -1.94 33.45 24.49
CA GLY A 125 -2.19 32.34 25.41
C GLY A 125 -3.35 31.41 25.01
N TYR A 126 -3.80 31.47 23.75
CA TYR A 126 -4.84 30.59 23.23
C TYR A 126 -4.61 30.25 21.75
N GLY A 127 -5.24 29.19 21.28
CA GLY A 127 -5.27 28.81 19.88
C GLY A 127 -6.05 27.52 19.67
N GLU A 128 -6.27 27.21 18.41
CA GLU A 128 -6.92 25.97 17.99
C GLU A 128 -6.39 25.50 16.64
N PHE A 129 -6.56 24.22 16.37
CA PHE A 129 -6.37 23.64 15.04
C PHE A 129 -7.25 22.39 14.90
N ASP A 130 -7.63 22.09 13.67
CA ASP A 130 -8.31 20.85 13.32
C ASP A 130 -7.28 19.82 12.87
N VAL A 131 -7.50 18.56 13.25
CA VAL A 131 -6.62 17.46 12.88
C VAL A 131 -7.41 16.18 12.70
N ARG A 132 -7.05 15.40 11.68
CA ARG A 132 -7.61 14.09 11.44
C ARG A 132 -6.95 13.04 12.32
N LEU A 133 -7.75 12.23 13.01
CA LEU A 133 -7.27 11.15 13.86
C LEU A 133 -7.67 9.78 13.30
N TRP A 134 -6.77 8.83 13.39
CA TRP A 134 -6.93 7.47 12.90
C TRP A 134 -6.92 6.51 14.08
N ASN A 135 -7.80 5.51 14.04
CA ASN A 135 -7.98 4.58 15.14
C ASN A 135 -6.81 3.57 15.18
N LEU A 136 -5.90 3.76 16.13
CA LEU A 136 -4.76 2.86 16.39
C LEU A 136 -5.10 1.76 17.42
N ARG A 137 -6.39 1.51 17.69
CA ARG A 137 -6.93 0.63 18.74
C ARG A 137 -6.50 1.05 20.16
N LYS A 138 -6.17 2.33 20.34
CA LYS A 138 -5.73 2.89 21.62
C LYS A 138 -6.50 4.19 21.87
N GLU A 139 -6.73 4.47 23.14
CA GLU A 139 -7.09 5.82 23.56
C GLU A 139 -5.90 6.75 23.31
N CYS A 140 -6.18 8.04 23.18
CA CYS A 140 -5.17 9.05 22.95
C CYS A 140 -5.38 10.27 23.83
N GLN A 141 -4.38 11.12 23.95
CA GLN A 141 -4.49 12.40 24.65
C GLN A 141 -3.54 13.42 24.04
N PHE A 142 -3.99 14.68 24.01
CA PHE A 142 -3.13 15.79 23.68
C PHE A 142 -2.54 16.39 24.95
N ARG A 143 -1.26 16.74 24.90
CA ARG A 143 -0.55 17.42 25.98
C ARG A 143 0.15 18.67 25.46
N TYR A 144 0.04 19.76 26.21
CA TYR A 144 0.71 21.02 25.92
C TYR A 144 2.02 21.09 26.72
N TYR A 145 3.14 21.21 26.04
CA TYR A 145 4.45 21.36 26.67
C TYR A 145 5.09 22.72 26.38
N ARG A 146 5.78 23.24 27.39
CA ARG A 146 6.79 24.29 27.24
C ARG A 146 8.17 23.69 27.21
N ILE A 147 8.86 23.83 26.07
CA ILE A 147 10.21 23.31 25.87
C ILE A 147 11.22 24.46 25.94
N GLY A 148 11.92 24.55 27.07
CA GLY A 148 13.01 25.50 27.31
C GLY A 148 14.24 24.80 27.87
N ASN A 149 14.85 25.38 28.91
CA ASN A 149 15.91 24.71 29.68
C ASN A 149 15.40 23.44 30.39
N HIS A 150 14.09 23.37 30.61
CA HIS A 150 13.37 22.21 31.12
C HIS A 150 12.12 22.01 30.27
N THR A 151 11.66 20.76 30.18
CA THR A 151 10.35 20.43 29.63
C THR A 151 9.32 20.53 30.75
N MET A 152 8.26 21.32 30.53
CA MET A 152 7.18 21.52 31.49
C MET A 152 5.84 21.18 30.85
N LEU A 153 5.10 20.25 31.46
CA LEU A 153 3.72 19.96 31.10
C LEU A 153 2.82 21.09 31.61
N ILE A 154 2.13 21.77 30.69
CA ILE A 154 1.32 22.95 30.99
C ILE A 154 -0.15 22.59 31.15
N ALA A 155 -0.67 21.77 30.23
CA ALA A 155 -2.07 21.34 30.22
C ALA A 155 -2.19 19.98 29.52
N GLU A 156 -3.23 19.23 29.89
CA GLU A 156 -3.62 17.97 29.28
C GLU A 156 -5.06 18.09 28.79
N SER A 157 -5.38 17.42 27.69
CA SER A 157 -6.75 17.34 27.20
C SER A 157 -7.56 16.29 27.97
N ASN A 158 -8.87 16.35 27.78
CA ASN A 158 -9.72 15.16 27.91
C ASN A 158 -9.18 14.02 27.03
N VAL A 159 -9.41 12.78 27.47
CA VAL A 159 -9.02 11.57 26.72
C VAL A 159 -9.85 11.48 25.44
N VAL A 160 -9.18 11.07 24.37
CA VAL A 160 -9.73 10.84 23.04
C VAL A 160 -9.98 9.33 22.90
N THR A 161 -11.23 8.95 22.61
CA THR A 161 -11.64 7.55 22.40
C THR A 161 -12.32 7.38 21.05
N PHE A 162 -12.15 6.21 20.45
CA PHE A 162 -12.71 5.86 19.14
C PHE A 162 -13.95 4.98 19.26
N GLU A 163 -14.85 5.05 18.26
CA GLU A 163 -16.04 4.22 18.18
C GLU A 163 -15.70 2.72 18.32
N GLY A 164 -16.47 2.00 19.14
CA GLY A 164 -16.34 0.56 19.35
C GLY A 164 -15.06 0.10 20.06
N GLY A 165 -14.18 1.02 20.48
CA GLY A 165 -12.99 0.73 21.30
C GLY A 165 -12.03 -0.26 20.65
N THR A 166 -11.44 -1.14 21.46
CA THR A 166 -10.49 -2.18 20.97
C THR A 166 -11.18 -3.29 20.18
N GLU A 167 -12.50 -3.43 20.27
CA GLU A 167 -13.23 -4.56 19.66
C GLU A 167 -13.67 -4.26 18.23
N ILE A 168 -13.73 -2.99 17.83
CA ILE A 168 -14.21 -2.58 16.50
C ILE A 168 -13.36 -3.26 15.41
N PRO A 169 -14.00 -3.93 14.43
CA PRO A 169 -13.28 -4.42 13.27
C PRO A 169 -12.91 -3.22 12.38
N LEU A 170 -11.63 -3.10 12.07
CA LEU A 170 -11.05 -2.08 11.19
C LEU A 170 -10.37 -2.77 10.02
N GLN A 171 -10.03 -1.99 8.99
CA GLN A 171 -9.21 -2.47 7.87
C GLN A 171 -9.86 -3.66 7.14
N GLY A 172 -11.19 -3.72 7.11
CA GLY A 172 -11.89 -4.78 6.42
C GLY A 172 -11.51 -4.85 4.94
N HIS A 173 -11.17 -6.03 4.46
CA HIS A 173 -10.89 -6.25 3.05
C HIS A 173 -11.15 -7.70 2.63
N LEU A 174 -11.39 -7.87 1.33
CA LEU A 174 -11.66 -9.14 0.68
C LEU A 174 -10.44 -9.61 -0.13
N SER A 175 -10.28 -10.92 -0.29
CA SER A 175 -9.26 -11.52 -1.16
C SER A 175 -9.79 -12.75 -1.88
N LEU A 176 -9.38 -12.92 -3.14
CA LEU A 176 -9.66 -14.13 -3.92
C LEU A 176 -8.71 -15.26 -3.51
N THR A 177 -9.17 -16.51 -3.60
CA THR A 177 -8.34 -17.70 -3.29
C THR A 177 -7.88 -18.48 -4.54
N GLY A 178 -8.43 -18.14 -5.70
CA GLY A 178 -8.29 -18.93 -6.93
C GLY A 178 -9.43 -19.93 -7.16
N ASP A 179 -10.24 -20.23 -6.14
CA ASP A 179 -11.49 -20.98 -6.29
C ASP A 179 -12.69 -20.01 -6.39
N PRO A 180 -13.50 -20.03 -7.46
CA PRO A 180 -14.67 -19.16 -7.59
C PRO A 180 -15.80 -19.44 -6.59
N MET A 181 -15.70 -20.53 -5.83
CA MET A 181 -16.62 -20.91 -4.75
C MET A 181 -16.14 -20.43 -3.37
N GLU A 182 -15.07 -19.64 -3.33
CA GLU A 182 -14.46 -19.16 -2.09
C GLU A 182 -14.27 -17.63 -2.10
N MET A 183 -14.27 -17.06 -0.90
CA MET A 183 -13.92 -15.65 -0.66
C MET A 183 -13.28 -15.53 0.71
N ARG A 184 -12.18 -14.79 0.81
CA ARG A 184 -11.52 -14.52 2.08
C ARG A 184 -11.96 -13.15 2.61
N VAL A 185 -12.30 -13.10 3.90
CA VAL A 185 -12.64 -11.85 4.61
C VAL A 185 -11.60 -11.65 5.70
N MET A 186 -10.91 -10.51 5.64
CA MET A 186 -9.84 -10.15 6.57
C MET A 186 -10.11 -8.80 7.21
N TRP A 187 -9.72 -8.64 8.46
CA TRP A 187 -9.81 -7.38 9.21
C TRP A 187 -8.87 -7.39 10.41
N VAL A 188 -8.76 -6.25 11.07
CA VAL A 188 -7.95 -6.06 12.27
C VAL A 188 -8.84 -5.64 13.43
N SER A 189 -8.57 -6.16 14.63
CA SER A 189 -9.12 -5.60 15.87
C SER A 189 -8.07 -5.59 16.98
N GLY A 190 -8.35 -4.93 18.10
CA GLY A 190 -7.51 -4.96 19.30
C GLY A 190 -7.75 -6.17 20.20
N SER A 191 -8.63 -7.11 19.84
CA SER A 191 -8.94 -8.30 20.63
C SER A 191 -8.70 -9.61 19.86
N MET A 192 -8.43 -10.68 20.61
CA MET A 192 -8.33 -12.04 20.07
C MET A 192 -9.66 -12.79 20.23
N ASP A 193 -10.77 -12.06 20.34
CA ASP A 193 -12.10 -12.67 20.37
C ASP A 193 -12.30 -13.53 19.12
N THR A 194 -13.14 -14.57 19.24
CA THR A 194 -13.42 -15.46 18.11
C THR A 194 -13.95 -14.65 16.92
N PRO A 195 -13.23 -14.65 15.78
CA PRO A 195 -13.67 -13.93 14.59
C PRO A 195 -14.92 -14.58 14.01
N ILE A 196 -15.88 -13.77 13.60
CA ILE A 196 -17.18 -14.17 13.07
C ILE A 196 -17.43 -13.45 11.76
N VAL A 197 -17.88 -14.19 10.76
CA VAL A 197 -18.49 -13.63 9.54
C VAL A 197 -19.91 -14.15 9.44
N GLN A 198 -20.87 -13.24 9.30
CA GLN A 198 -22.25 -13.55 8.95
C GLN A 198 -22.44 -13.23 7.47
N TYR A 199 -22.92 -14.18 6.67
CA TYR A 199 -23.05 -13.98 5.23
C TYR A 199 -24.22 -14.74 4.62
N GLY A 200 -24.75 -14.26 3.50
CA GLY A 200 -25.81 -14.95 2.78
C GLY A 200 -26.36 -14.14 1.60
N THR A 201 -27.12 -14.82 0.75
CA THR A 201 -27.87 -14.17 -0.34
C THR A 201 -29.22 -13.61 0.14
N ASP A 202 -29.70 -14.07 1.30
CA ASP A 202 -30.92 -13.63 1.96
C ASP A 202 -30.59 -13.07 3.34
N LEU A 203 -30.88 -11.78 3.56
CA LEU A 203 -30.62 -11.07 4.81
C LEU A 203 -31.37 -11.67 6.01
N SER A 204 -32.47 -12.38 5.76
CA SER A 204 -33.25 -13.03 6.82
C SER A 204 -32.71 -14.42 7.22
N ALA A 205 -31.78 -14.98 6.44
CA ALA A 205 -31.28 -16.34 6.60
C ALA A 205 -29.76 -16.42 6.36
N MET A 206 -28.99 -15.58 7.06
CA MET A 206 -27.53 -15.56 6.95
C MET A 206 -26.89 -16.74 7.69
N SER A 207 -25.88 -17.34 7.06
CA SER A 207 -24.99 -18.33 7.66
C SER A 207 -23.92 -17.65 8.51
N VAL A 208 -23.42 -18.35 9.53
CA VAL A 208 -22.37 -17.85 10.43
C VAL A 208 -21.13 -18.73 10.31
N VAL A 209 -20.00 -18.13 9.96
CA VAL A 209 -18.69 -18.77 9.97
C VAL A 209 -17.90 -18.23 11.14
N ARG A 210 -17.27 -19.12 11.91
CA ARG A 210 -16.35 -18.76 12.99
C ARG A 210 -14.94 -19.06 12.53
N GLY A 211 -14.10 -18.03 12.50
CA GLY A 211 -12.69 -18.19 12.19
C GLY A 211 -11.92 -18.79 13.35
N ASN A 212 -10.80 -19.42 13.03
CA ASN A 212 -9.83 -19.96 13.98
C ASN A 212 -8.41 -19.41 13.76
N ASN A 213 -8.25 -18.54 12.77
CA ASN A 213 -6.97 -17.96 12.39
C ASN A 213 -6.98 -16.48 12.78
N SER A 214 -6.20 -16.15 13.81
CA SER A 214 -5.91 -14.77 14.18
C SER A 214 -4.44 -14.68 14.50
N LYS A 215 -3.77 -13.73 13.85
CA LYS A 215 -2.31 -13.58 13.91
C LYS A 215 -1.96 -12.17 14.35
N THR A 216 -0.73 -11.99 14.79
CA THR A 216 -0.17 -10.68 15.09
C THR A 216 1.33 -10.72 14.80
N TYR A 217 1.95 -9.55 14.82
CA TYR A 217 3.39 -9.38 14.76
C TYR A 217 3.81 -8.28 15.73
N THR A 218 5.05 -8.34 16.17
CA THR A 218 5.66 -7.43 17.14
C THR A 218 6.83 -6.68 16.51
N ALA A 219 7.34 -5.66 17.20
CA ALA A 219 8.57 -4.99 16.80
C ALA A 219 9.75 -5.96 16.65
N ALA A 220 9.75 -7.07 17.40
CA ALA A 220 10.81 -8.07 17.34
C ALA A 220 10.78 -8.90 16.04
N ASP A 221 9.65 -8.95 15.33
CA ASP A 221 9.55 -9.66 14.05
C ASP A 221 10.12 -8.82 12.90
N MET A 222 10.20 -7.49 13.06
CA MET A 222 10.77 -6.60 12.05
C MET A 222 12.29 -6.78 11.91
N CYS A 223 12.78 -6.64 10.68
CA CYS A 223 14.17 -6.89 10.33
C CYS A 223 15.12 -5.81 10.88
N ASN A 224 14.74 -4.54 10.83
CA ASN A 224 15.60 -3.44 11.26
C ASN A 224 14.83 -2.17 11.64
N ALA A 225 15.55 -1.17 12.13
CA ALA A 225 15.04 0.19 12.33
C ALA A 225 14.70 0.88 10.99
N PRO A 226 13.74 1.82 10.97
CA PRO A 226 12.91 2.23 12.12
C PRO A 226 11.78 1.25 12.49
N ALA A 227 11.43 0.25 11.67
CA ALA A 227 10.27 -0.61 11.92
C ALA A 227 10.25 -1.34 13.27
N ASN A 228 11.43 -1.60 13.86
CA ASN A 228 11.56 -2.22 15.18
C ASN A 228 11.81 -1.23 16.34
N GLU A 229 11.79 0.08 16.08
CA GLU A 229 11.95 1.11 17.10
C GLU A 229 10.61 1.42 17.79
N GLU A 230 10.63 1.66 19.09
CA GLU A 230 9.42 1.91 19.90
C GLU A 230 8.60 3.11 19.42
N ASN A 231 9.26 4.17 18.94
CA ASN A 231 8.61 5.40 18.45
C ASN A 231 8.01 5.29 17.04
N ALA A 232 8.34 4.24 16.30
CA ALA A 232 7.85 4.03 14.92
C ALA A 232 6.90 2.83 14.83
N PHE A 233 7.11 1.83 15.69
CA PHE A 233 6.24 0.66 15.79
C PHE A 233 4.93 1.01 16.49
N VAL A 234 3.83 0.54 15.92
CA VAL A 234 2.49 0.56 16.52
C VAL A 234 1.98 -0.87 16.49
N ASP A 235 1.58 -1.38 17.66
CA ASP A 235 1.00 -2.71 17.79
C ASP A 235 -0.21 -2.85 16.83
N PRO A 236 -0.17 -3.80 15.87
CA PRO A 236 -1.23 -3.97 14.89
C PRO A 236 -2.52 -4.52 15.49
N GLY A 237 -2.52 -4.99 16.74
CA GLY A 237 -3.59 -5.79 17.31
C GLY A 237 -3.57 -7.20 16.72
N PHE A 238 -4.74 -7.74 16.41
CA PHE A 238 -4.92 -9.07 15.84
C PHE A 238 -5.50 -8.95 14.44
N ILE A 239 -4.84 -9.59 13.48
CA ILE A 239 -5.31 -9.74 12.11
C ILE A 239 -6.10 -11.04 12.03
N HIS A 240 -7.37 -10.94 11.65
CA HIS A 240 -8.29 -12.05 11.53
C HIS A 240 -8.46 -12.44 10.06
N ASP A 241 -8.56 -13.74 9.80
CA ASP A 241 -8.71 -14.30 8.46
C ASP A 241 -9.78 -15.39 8.48
N VAL A 242 -10.86 -15.16 7.74
CA VAL A 242 -11.98 -16.09 7.62
C VAL A 242 -12.24 -16.44 6.15
N LEU A 243 -12.13 -17.73 5.84
CA LEU A 243 -12.46 -18.28 4.53
C LEU A 243 -13.95 -18.66 4.46
N LEU A 244 -14.66 -18.04 3.53
CA LEU A 244 -16.00 -18.43 3.12
C LEU A 244 -15.89 -19.45 2.01
N THR A 245 -16.61 -20.57 2.11
CA THR A 245 -16.60 -21.66 1.12
C THR A 245 -18.01 -21.96 0.64
N ASN A 246 -18.11 -22.82 -0.39
CA ASN A 246 -19.38 -23.25 -0.99
C ASN A 246 -20.23 -22.09 -1.52
N LEU A 247 -19.57 -21.00 -1.95
CA LEU A 247 -20.22 -19.90 -2.63
C LEU A 247 -20.70 -20.36 -4.00
N LYS A 248 -21.82 -19.78 -4.44
CA LYS A 248 -22.27 -19.95 -5.82
C LYS A 248 -21.54 -18.91 -6.69
N PRO A 249 -20.76 -19.33 -7.71
CA PRO A 249 -20.04 -18.40 -8.57
C PRO A 249 -20.95 -17.32 -9.19
N GLY A 250 -20.44 -16.09 -9.30
CA GLY A 250 -21.15 -14.95 -9.90
C GLY A 250 -22.38 -14.46 -9.13
N THR A 251 -22.49 -14.80 -7.84
CA THR A 251 -23.64 -14.47 -7.00
C THR A 251 -23.30 -13.38 -5.99
N LEU A 252 -24.23 -12.43 -5.81
CA LEU A 252 -24.14 -11.38 -4.78
C LEU A 252 -24.38 -11.97 -3.39
N TYR A 253 -23.46 -11.73 -2.46
CA TYR A 253 -23.59 -12.05 -1.05
C TYR A 253 -23.57 -10.77 -0.23
N TYR A 254 -24.44 -10.70 0.78
CA TYR A 254 -24.36 -9.73 1.84
C TYR A 254 -23.57 -10.34 2.99
N TYR A 255 -22.81 -9.51 3.72
CA TYR A 255 -22.03 -9.99 4.85
C TYR A 255 -21.74 -8.90 5.89
N SER A 256 -21.35 -9.34 7.09
CA SER A 256 -20.82 -8.52 8.17
C SER A 256 -19.76 -9.35 8.91
N TYR A 257 -18.72 -8.71 9.43
CA TYR A 257 -17.56 -9.37 10.05
C TYR A 257 -17.21 -8.71 11.39
N GLY A 258 -16.62 -9.46 12.33
CA GLY A 258 -16.26 -8.94 13.65
C GLY A 258 -16.22 -10.05 14.70
N SER A 259 -16.77 -9.80 15.88
CA SER A 259 -16.86 -10.76 16.98
C SER A 259 -18.27 -10.81 17.57
N ALA A 260 -18.47 -11.64 18.59
CA ALA A 260 -19.76 -11.69 19.31
C ALA A 260 -20.08 -10.37 20.04
N LYS A 261 -19.09 -9.50 20.28
CA LYS A 261 -19.27 -8.21 20.95
C LYS A 261 -19.68 -7.11 20.00
N ILE A 262 -19.06 -7.06 18.81
CA ILE A 262 -19.29 -6.02 17.82
C ILE A 262 -19.06 -6.57 16.42
N MET A 263 -19.94 -6.17 15.50
CA MET A 263 -19.91 -6.55 14.09
C MET A 263 -19.80 -5.30 13.24
N SER A 264 -19.14 -5.40 12.09
CA SER A 264 -19.09 -4.35 11.08
C SER A 264 -20.50 -3.99 10.60
N PRO A 265 -20.71 -2.80 10.03
CA PRO A 265 -21.90 -2.55 9.25
C PRO A 265 -22.06 -3.58 8.12
N LEU A 266 -23.29 -3.74 7.64
CA LEU A 266 -23.59 -4.63 6.51
C LEU A 266 -22.82 -4.18 5.26
N ARG A 267 -22.21 -5.14 4.57
CA ARG A 267 -21.47 -5.01 3.32
C ARG A 267 -21.96 -6.04 2.31
N HIS A 268 -21.43 -6.00 1.10
CA HIS A 268 -21.74 -6.96 0.05
C HIS A 268 -20.54 -7.21 -0.86
N PHE A 269 -20.51 -8.37 -1.52
CA PHE A 269 -19.54 -8.68 -2.56
C PHE A 269 -20.16 -9.63 -3.59
N ASN A 270 -19.62 -9.66 -4.81
CA ASN A 270 -19.95 -10.69 -5.79
C ASN A 270 -18.92 -11.82 -5.71
N ALA A 271 -19.38 -13.06 -5.54
CA ALA A 271 -18.50 -14.22 -5.71
C ALA A 271 -17.97 -14.27 -7.15
N SER A 272 -16.73 -14.72 -7.34
CA SER A 272 -16.10 -14.77 -8.64
C SER A 272 -16.95 -15.54 -9.66
N PRO A 273 -16.97 -15.14 -10.94
CA PRO A 273 -17.64 -15.92 -11.96
C PRO A 273 -16.95 -17.27 -12.17
N PRO A 274 -17.62 -18.26 -12.77
CA PRO A 274 -16.96 -19.50 -13.17
C PRO A 274 -15.73 -19.23 -14.05
N VAL A 275 -14.68 -20.04 -13.88
CA VAL A 275 -13.50 -20.03 -14.76
C VAL A 275 -13.94 -20.32 -16.20
N GLY A 276 -13.46 -19.51 -17.14
CA GLY A 276 -13.87 -19.47 -18.53
C GLY A 276 -15.17 -18.70 -18.82
N SER A 277 -15.74 -17.99 -17.86
CA SER A 277 -16.92 -17.15 -18.10
C SER A 277 -16.62 -16.06 -19.12
N ALA A 278 -17.52 -15.93 -20.11
CA ALA A 278 -17.49 -14.88 -21.13
C ALA A 278 -18.09 -13.55 -20.64
N ASN A 279 -18.63 -13.51 -19.42
CA ASN A 279 -19.27 -12.32 -18.88
C ASN A 279 -18.26 -11.18 -18.78
N LYS A 280 -18.77 -9.97 -19.02
CA LYS A 280 -17.99 -8.76 -18.86
C LYS A 280 -17.60 -8.58 -17.39
N PHE A 281 -16.35 -8.21 -17.14
CA PHE A 281 -15.89 -7.69 -15.86
C PHE A 281 -14.81 -6.64 -16.08
N THR A 282 -14.59 -5.78 -15.09
CA THR A 282 -13.51 -4.78 -15.09
C THR A 282 -12.72 -4.90 -13.78
N ALA A 283 -11.40 -5.01 -13.88
CA ALA A 283 -10.50 -4.90 -12.75
C ALA A 283 -9.91 -3.49 -12.68
N LEU A 284 -9.81 -2.92 -11.48
CA LEU A 284 -9.06 -1.70 -11.23
C LEU A 284 -7.59 -2.06 -11.01
N VAL A 285 -6.65 -1.40 -11.69
CA VAL A 285 -5.24 -1.78 -11.66
C VAL A 285 -4.36 -0.56 -11.45
N TYR A 286 -3.45 -0.63 -10.47
CA TYR A 286 -2.52 0.46 -10.18
C TYR A 286 -1.41 0.03 -9.20
N GLY A 287 -0.31 0.78 -9.14
CA GLY A 287 0.69 0.71 -8.07
C GLY A 287 0.94 2.07 -7.43
N ASP A 288 1.76 2.10 -6.37
CA ASP A 288 2.35 3.34 -5.83
C ASP A 288 1.31 4.31 -5.25
N MET A 289 0.36 3.81 -4.46
CA MET A 289 -0.76 4.62 -3.96
C MET A 289 -0.36 5.50 -2.77
N GLY A 290 0.05 4.89 -1.66
CA GLY A 290 0.30 5.60 -0.40
C GLY A 290 -0.93 6.34 0.15
N VAL A 291 -0.70 7.39 0.95
CA VAL A 291 -1.74 8.15 1.67
C VAL A 291 -1.77 9.65 1.31
N SER A 292 -1.34 9.99 0.09
CA SER A 292 -1.25 11.38 -0.34
C SER A 292 -2.64 12.03 -0.56
N PRO A 293 -2.81 13.32 -0.20
CA PRO A 293 -4.08 14.02 -0.40
C PRO A 293 -4.45 14.23 -1.88
N ILE A 294 -5.69 14.64 -2.14
CA ILE A 294 -6.20 14.98 -3.47
C ILE A 294 -5.24 15.98 -4.16
N PRO A 295 -4.93 15.79 -5.46
CA PRO A 295 -5.54 14.88 -6.45
C PRO A 295 -4.87 13.49 -6.57
N ARG A 296 -4.21 13.02 -5.52
CA ARG A 296 -3.36 11.81 -5.56
C ARG A 296 -4.09 10.58 -5.00
N ALA A 297 -3.51 9.89 -4.01
CA ALA A 297 -4.04 8.65 -3.43
C ALA A 297 -5.52 8.73 -3.05
N TYR A 298 -5.93 9.81 -2.36
CA TYR A 298 -7.33 9.97 -1.94
C TYR A 298 -8.29 10.12 -3.13
N LYS A 299 -7.82 10.65 -4.28
CA LYS A 299 -8.63 10.75 -5.49
C LYS A 299 -8.76 9.40 -6.20
N THR A 300 -7.70 8.60 -6.22
CA THR A 300 -7.75 7.20 -6.68
C THR A 300 -8.72 6.39 -5.82
N ALA A 301 -8.68 6.55 -4.49
CA ALA A 301 -9.60 5.89 -3.57
C ALA A 301 -11.07 6.31 -3.79
N GLU A 302 -11.32 7.60 -4.03
CA GLU A 302 -12.66 8.13 -4.34
C GLU A 302 -13.22 7.45 -5.59
N TYR A 303 -12.46 7.42 -6.70
CA TYR A 303 -12.91 6.76 -7.92
C TYR A 303 -13.07 5.25 -7.78
N ALA A 304 -12.17 4.57 -7.06
CA ALA A 304 -12.32 3.15 -6.78
C ALA A 304 -13.58 2.84 -5.96
N THR A 305 -13.92 3.73 -5.02
CA THR A 305 -15.17 3.64 -4.23
C THR A 305 -16.40 3.83 -5.11
N ASP A 306 -16.40 4.84 -5.98
CA ASP A 306 -17.50 5.07 -6.92
C ASP A 306 -17.71 3.86 -7.83
N GLU A 307 -16.64 3.25 -8.35
CA GLU A 307 -16.73 2.08 -9.21
C GLU A 307 -17.18 0.81 -8.48
N ALA A 308 -16.76 0.63 -7.24
CA ALA A 308 -17.23 -0.45 -6.39
C ALA A 308 -18.73 -0.32 -6.12
N MET A 309 -19.18 0.86 -5.69
CA MET A 309 -20.57 1.12 -5.32
C MET A 309 -21.52 1.07 -6.53
N ASN A 310 -21.04 1.48 -7.71
CA ASN A 310 -21.80 1.37 -8.96
C ASN A 310 -21.77 -0.04 -9.57
N GLY A 311 -20.99 -0.97 -9.01
CA GLY A 311 -20.84 -2.33 -9.52
C GLY A 311 -20.15 -2.39 -10.90
N THR A 312 -19.34 -1.40 -11.25
CA THR A 312 -18.59 -1.37 -12.53
C THR A 312 -17.28 -2.13 -12.42
N ALA A 313 -16.70 -2.19 -11.22
CA ALA A 313 -15.50 -2.95 -10.92
C ALA A 313 -15.82 -4.31 -10.28
N ALA A 314 -14.95 -5.28 -10.53
CA ALA A 314 -15.07 -6.66 -10.03
C ALA A 314 -14.03 -6.98 -8.95
N PHE A 315 -12.83 -6.43 -9.06
CA PHE A 315 -11.75 -6.54 -8.07
C PHE A 315 -10.70 -5.45 -8.31
N VAL A 316 -9.79 -5.29 -7.35
CA VAL A 316 -8.62 -4.40 -7.42
C VAL A 316 -7.36 -5.25 -7.55
N PHE A 317 -6.41 -4.81 -8.39
CA PHE A 317 -5.10 -5.41 -8.56
C PHE A 317 -4.02 -4.35 -8.31
N HIS A 318 -3.50 -4.31 -7.08
CA HIS A 318 -2.53 -3.32 -6.61
C HIS A 318 -1.12 -3.91 -6.63
N ASN A 319 -0.30 -3.57 -7.62
CA ASN A 319 1.00 -4.20 -7.86
C ASN A 319 2.18 -3.50 -7.17
N GLY A 320 2.16 -3.47 -5.82
CA GLY A 320 3.28 -3.05 -4.98
C GLY A 320 3.33 -1.55 -4.65
N ASP A 321 4.18 -1.22 -3.67
CA ASP A 321 4.31 0.10 -3.06
C ASP A 321 2.97 0.60 -2.50
N ILE A 322 2.52 -0.12 -1.48
CA ILE A 322 1.16 -0.10 -0.97
C ILE A 322 0.91 1.19 -0.19
N SER A 323 1.55 1.30 0.98
CA SER A 323 1.28 2.36 1.95
C SER A 323 2.41 3.40 2.04
N TYR A 324 3.64 3.01 1.67
CA TYR A 324 4.88 3.73 1.98
C TYR A 324 5.08 3.96 3.49
N ALA A 325 4.66 3.02 4.33
CA ALA A 325 4.89 3.09 5.76
C ALA A 325 6.38 3.16 6.12
N ARG A 326 7.21 2.38 5.42
CA ARG A 326 8.68 2.39 5.57
C ARG A 326 9.13 2.32 7.04
N GLY A 327 8.45 1.50 7.84
CA GLY A 327 8.69 1.29 9.27
C GLY A 327 7.90 2.19 10.22
N PHE A 328 7.12 3.15 9.72
CA PHE A 328 6.22 3.97 10.55
C PHE A 328 4.81 3.37 10.51
N ALA A 329 4.53 2.50 11.46
CA ALA A 329 3.38 1.58 11.41
C ALA A 329 2.01 2.29 11.36
N TYR A 330 1.89 3.53 11.87
CA TYR A 330 0.63 4.28 11.77
C TYR A 330 0.18 4.54 10.33
N ILE A 331 1.09 4.52 9.35
CA ILE A 331 0.74 4.73 7.93
C ILE A 331 -0.02 3.52 7.37
N TRP A 332 0.26 2.31 7.85
CA TRP A 332 -0.56 1.14 7.52
C TRP A 332 -2.02 1.33 7.96
N GLU A 333 -2.23 1.92 9.14
CA GLU A 333 -3.56 2.20 9.68
C GLU A 333 -4.30 3.25 8.85
N GLN A 334 -3.62 4.33 8.47
CA GLN A 334 -4.15 5.37 7.59
C GLN A 334 -4.52 4.82 6.21
N TRP A 335 -3.62 4.05 5.61
CA TRP A 335 -3.81 3.50 4.28
C TRP A 335 -4.98 2.51 4.23
N HIS A 336 -5.08 1.60 5.21
CA HIS A 336 -6.21 0.68 5.25
C HIS A 336 -7.54 1.39 5.42
N ALA A 337 -7.60 2.45 6.22
CA ALA A 337 -8.81 3.25 6.38
C ALA A 337 -9.23 3.96 5.08
N VAL A 338 -8.26 4.35 4.24
CA VAL A 338 -8.51 4.93 2.91
C VAL A 338 -9.09 3.91 1.94
N ILE A 339 -8.68 2.64 2.02
CA ILE A 339 -9.11 1.60 1.07
C ILE A 339 -10.35 0.81 1.50
N GLU A 340 -10.62 0.73 2.81
CA GLU A 340 -11.71 -0.04 3.41
C GLU A 340 -13.09 0.19 2.75
N PRO A 341 -13.48 1.42 2.34
CA PRO A 341 -14.78 1.66 1.69
C PRO A 341 -15.04 0.83 0.42
N TYR A 342 -13.98 0.47 -0.33
CA TYR A 342 -14.10 -0.33 -1.55
C TYR A 342 -13.45 -1.70 -1.44
N ALA A 343 -12.46 -1.89 -0.57
CA ALA A 343 -11.88 -3.21 -0.29
C ALA A 343 -12.84 -4.15 0.44
N THR A 344 -13.87 -3.61 1.10
CA THR A 344 -14.99 -4.39 1.67
C THR A 344 -16.08 -4.76 0.64
N ILE A 345 -15.92 -4.35 -0.62
CA ILE A 345 -16.86 -4.66 -1.71
C ILE A 345 -16.16 -5.45 -2.82
N LEU A 346 -14.96 -5.01 -3.17
CA LEU A 346 -14.10 -5.58 -4.19
C LEU A 346 -12.98 -6.40 -3.52
N PRO A 347 -12.73 -7.65 -3.95
CA PRO A 347 -11.50 -8.34 -3.61
C PRO A 347 -10.29 -7.49 -3.97
N TYR A 348 -9.36 -7.34 -3.02
CA TYR A 348 -8.20 -6.46 -3.12
C TYR A 348 -6.93 -7.31 -3.23
N MET A 349 -6.52 -7.58 -4.47
CA MET A 349 -5.37 -8.43 -4.78
C MET A 349 -4.10 -7.59 -4.78
N VAL A 350 -3.08 -7.99 -4.03
CA VAL A 350 -1.85 -7.18 -3.85
C VAL A 350 -0.59 -7.91 -4.30
N GLY A 351 0.32 -7.17 -4.92
CA GLY A 351 1.72 -7.52 -5.08
C GLY A 351 2.59 -6.77 -4.08
N ILE A 352 3.87 -7.10 -4.05
CA ILE A 352 4.85 -6.46 -3.17
C ILE A 352 5.80 -5.56 -3.98
N GLY A 353 6.07 -4.36 -3.46
CA GLY A 353 7.08 -3.45 -3.99
C GLY A 353 8.33 -3.37 -3.11
N ASN A 354 9.29 -2.54 -3.52
CA ASN A 354 10.52 -2.31 -2.76
C ASN A 354 10.22 -1.65 -1.41
N HIS A 355 9.18 -0.82 -1.30
CA HIS A 355 8.80 -0.21 -0.03
C HIS A 355 8.15 -1.16 0.99
N GLU A 356 7.83 -2.38 0.57
CA GLU A 356 7.40 -3.44 1.49
C GLU A 356 8.54 -4.43 1.78
N GLN A 357 9.39 -4.75 0.80
CA GLN A 357 10.34 -5.86 0.92
C GLN A 357 11.80 -5.45 1.20
N ASP A 358 12.32 -4.41 0.55
CA ASP A 358 13.76 -4.17 0.47
C ASP A 358 14.38 -3.91 1.85
N HIS A 359 15.40 -4.68 2.19
CA HIS A 359 16.13 -4.57 3.44
C HIS A 359 17.60 -4.95 3.25
N LEU A 360 18.47 -4.44 4.13
CA LEU A 360 19.92 -4.74 4.12
C LEU A 360 20.36 -5.49 5.37
N LYS A 361 19.46 -5.70 6.34
CA LYS A 361 19.78 -6.29 7.64
C LYS A 361 18.59 -7.08 8.13
N GLY A 362 18.85 -8.08 8.96
CA GLY A 362 17.80 -8.81 9.68
C GLY A 362 17.00 -9.81 8.85
N GLY A 363 17.41 -10.13 7.62
CA GLY A 363 16.64 -10.99 6.71
C GLY A 363 16.43 -12.43 7.19
N THR A 364 17.04 -12.86 8.30
CA THR A 364 16.61 -14.10 9.00
C THR A 364 15.16 -14.03 9.51
N LYS A 365 14.57 -12.84 9.56
CA LYS A 365 13.17 -12.60 9.95
C LYS A 365 12.24 -12.35 8.76
N ASP A 366 12.79 -12.28 7.54
CA ASP A 366 12.01 -12.14 6.32
C ASP A 366 11.09 -13.36 6.14
N PRO A 367 9.76 -13.21 6.21
CA PRO A 367 8.85 -14.35 6.16
C PRO A 367 8.73 -14.97 4.77
N SER A 368 9.30 -14.36 3.72
CA SER A 368 9.34 -14.92 2.37
C SER A 368 10.25 -16.15 2.25
N GLY A 369 11.21 -16.27 3.17
CA GLY A 369 12.31 -17.22 3.11
C GLY A 369 13.46 -16.79 2.18
N ALA A 370 13.55 -15.51 1.77
CA ALA A 370 14.70 -15.01 1.03
C ALA A 370 15.98 -15.11 1.88
N PRO A 371 17.12 -15.53 1.29
CA PRO A 371 18.35 -15.71 2.05
C PRO A 371 19.05 -14.38 2.35
N GLY A 372 19.69 -14.30 3.52
CA GLY A 372 20.64 -13.23 3.85
C GLY A 372 19.99 -11.86 3.98
N GLU A 373 20.28 -10.97 3.05
CA GLU A 373 19.77 -9.59 2.98
C GLU A 373 18.63 -9.46 1.95
N GLY A 374 18.10 -10.56 1.40
CA GLY A 374 17.11 -10.52 0.32
C GLY A 374 17.75 -10.57 -1.07
N PHE A 375 17.01 -10.18 -2.10
CA PHE A 375 17.49 -10.22 -3.48
C PHE A 375 18.28 -8.96 -3.85
N HIS A 376 19.60 -9.09 -3.90
CA HIS A 376 20.53 -8.02 -4.29
C HIS A 376 21.43 -8.47 -5.45
N PRO A 377 20.90 -8.53 -6.68
CA PRO A 377 21.69 -8.91 -7.85
C PRO A 377 22.85 -7.94 -8.09
N TRP A 378 24.06 -8.46 -8.28
CA TRP A 378 25.29 -7.65 -8.45
C TRP A 378 25.24 -6.64 -9.61
N TRP A 379 24.38 -6.90 -10.60
CA TRP A 379 24.23 -6.09 -11.80
C TRP A 379 23.18 -4.98 -11.67
N ALA A 380 22.38 -4.99 -10.62
CA ALA A 380 21.26 -4.07 -10.46
C ALA A 380 21.45 -3.17 -9.24
N PRO A 381 21.69 -1.86 -9.43
CA PRO A 381 21.55 -0.90 -8.33
C PRO A 381 20.08 -0.79 -7.93
N GLY A 382 19.78 -0.22 -6.76
CA GLY A 382 18.40 0.11 -6.36
C GLY A 382 17.64 -0.96 -5.58
N PHE A 383 18.28 -2.09 -5.23
CA PHE A 383 17.82 -2.98 -4.15
C PHE A 383 18.48 -2.53 -2.85
N GLY A 384 17.67 -2.07 -1.90
CA GLY A 384 18.17 -1.25 -0.80
C GLY A 384 17.51 -1.54 0.54
N SER A 385 17.15 -0.47 1.26
CA SER A 385 16.48 -0.51 2.55
C SER A 385 15.15 0.23 2.52
N ASP A 386 14.44 0.14 1.39
CA ASP A 386 13.28 0.99 1.11
C ASP A 386 12.10 0.70 2.02
N SER A 387 12.00 -0.53 2.52
CA SER A 387 10.99 -0.93 3.51
C SER A 387 11.15 -0.32 4.89
N GLY A 388 12.28 0.34 5.17
CA GLY A 388 12.56 0.86 6.52
C GLY A 388 12.61 -0.24 7.59
N GLY A 389 13.00 -1.45 7.19
CA GLY A 389 13.16 -2.59 8.08
C GLY A 389 11.91 -3.46 8.26
N GLU A 390 10.84 -3.20 7.52
CA GLU A 390 9.62 -4.02 7.54
C GLU A 390 9.81 -5.41 6.91
N CYS A 391 10.64 -5.51 5.86
CA CYS A 391 11.00 -6.76 5.18
C CYS A 391 9.83 -7.73 4.88
N GLY A 392 8.72 -7.17 4.43
CA GLY A 392 7.52 -7.92 4.05
C GLY A 392 6.67 -8.40 5.24
N VAL A 393 7.06 -8.13 6.48
CA VAL A 393 6.32 -8.62 7.67
C VAL A 393 4.90 -8.07 7.71
N PRO A 394 4.63 -6.75 7.61
CA PRO A 394 3.25 -6.25 7.61
C PRO A 394 2.41 -6.85 6.48
N MET A 395 2.97 -7.01 5.28
CA MET A 395 2.28 -7.62 4.13
C MET A 395 1.89 -9.08 4.40
N TYR A 396 2.81 -9.88 4.94
CA TYR A 396 2.58 -11.29 5.24
C TYR A 396 1.44 -11.53 6.23
N TYR A 397 1.26 -10.62 7.19
CA TYR A 397 0.21 -10.74 8.19
C TYR A 397 -1.09 -10.08 7.76
N ARG A 398 -1.04 -8.91 7.10
CA ARG A 398 -2.23 -8.11 6.77
C ARG A 398 -2.95 -8.59 5.51
N PHE A 399 -2.30 -9.36 4.64
CA PHE A 399 -2.90 -9.88 3.42
C PHE A 399 -2.71 -11.39 3.28
N HIS A 400 -3.69 -12.04 2.65
CA HIS A 400 -3.64 -13.45 2.32
C HIS A 400 -4.11 -13.69 0.88
N MET A 401 -3.13 -13.93 0.01
CA MET A 401 -3.31 -14.20 -1.41
C MET A 401 -3.48 -15.72 -1.66
N PRO A 402 -3.85 -16.18 -2.88
CA PRO A 402 -3.95 -17.59 -3.21
C PRO A 402 -2.74 -18.43 -2.78
N ASP A 403 -3.00 -19.58 -2.16
CA ASP A 403 -2.00 -20.49 -1.59
C ASP A 403 -1.36 -21.42 -2.65
N ASN A 404 -1.05 -20.88 -3.84
CA ASN A 404 -0.55 -21.66 -4.98
C ASN A 404 0.87 -21.30 -5.43
N GLY A 405 1.53 -20.36 -4.75
CA GLY A 405 2.93 -19.97 -5.00
C GLY A 405 3.73 -19.80 -3.70
N ASN A 406 4.13 -18.57 -3.40
CA ASN A 406 4.75 -18.20 -2.12
C ASN A 406 3.92 -17.07 -1.50
N GLY A 407 2.69 -17.37 -1.11
CA GLY A 407 1.79 -16.42 -0.43
C GLY A 407 1.66 -15.08 -1.16
N VAL A 408 1.81 -13.98 -0.41
CA VAL A 408 1.67 -12.61 -0.92
C VAL A 408 2.76 -12.19 -1.92
N TRP A 409 3.89 -12.90 -1.97
CA TRP A 409 5.01 -12.52 -2.82
C TRP A 409 4.81 -12.91 -4.29
N TRP A 410 4.31 -14.12 -4.56
CA TRP A 410 3.91 -14.51 -5.91
C TRP A 410 2.86 -15.61 -5.88
N TYR A 411 1.86 -15.47 -6.74
CA TYR A 411 0.67 -16.33 -6.80
C TYR A 411 -0.06 -16.11 -8.13
N SER A 412 -1.03 -16.97 -8.44
CA SER A 412 -1.89 -16.82 -9.62
C SER A 412 -3.36 -17.05 -9.27
N PHE A 413 -4.28 -16.59 -10.11
CA PHE A 413 -5.71 -16.88 -10.01
C PHE A 413 -6.40 -16.68 -11.36
N ASP A 414 -7.50 -17.41 -11.55
CA ASP A 414 -8.37 -17.21 -12.72
C ASP A 414 -9.56 -16.33 -12.34
N TYR A 415 -9.92 -15.39 -13.20
CA TYR A 415 -11.16 -14.61 -13.08
C TYR A 415 -11.82 -14.46 -14.44
N GLY A 416 -13.01 -15.04 -14.59
CA GLY A 416 -13.65 -15.14 -15.91
C GLY A 416 -12.79 -15.93 -16.88
N SER A 417 -12.47 -15.37 -18.04
CA SER A 417 -11.64 -15.99 -19.09
C SER A 417 -10.21 -15.43 -19.12
N VAL A 418 -9.74 -14.88 -17.99
CA VAL A 418 -8.38 -14.36 -17.83
C VAL A 418 -7.67 -15.10 -16.69
N HIS A 419 -6.45 -15.53 -16.98
CA HIS A 419 -5.51 -16.01 -15.99
C HIS A 419 -4.61 -14.84 -15.56
N PHE A 420 -4.56 -14.57 -14.25
CA PHE A 420 -3.74 -13.53 -13.64
C PHE A 420 -2.60 -14.14 -12.86
N MET A 421 -1.39 -13.61 -13.04
CA MET A 421 -0.20 -13.94 -12.27
C MET A 421 0.36 -12.68 -11.62
N MET A 422 0.64 -12.73 -10.31
CA MET A 422 1.42 -11.72 -9.61
C MET A 422 2.80 -12.30 -9.30
N MET A 423 3.86 -11.57 -9.70
CA MET A 423 5.24 -11.89 -9.35
C MET A 423 5.84 -10.82 -8.42
N SER A 424 6.86 -11.19 -7.64
CA SER A 424 7.66 -10.25 -6.87
C SER A 424 8.92 -9.89 -7.64
N THR A 425 9.10 -8.59 -7.91
CA THR A 425 10.34 -8.03 -8.47
C THR A 425 11.44 -7.88 -7.41
N GLU A 426 11.09 -8.04 -6.14
CA GLU A 426 12.01 -7.92 -4.99
C GLU A 426 12.57 -9.29 -4.54
N HIS A 427 12.29 -10.33 -5.32
CA HIS A 427 12.80 -11.69 -5.12
C HIS A 427 13.50 -12.17 -6.37
N ASN A 428 14.41 -13.14 -6.20
CA ASN A 428 15.18 -13.66 -7.32
C ASN A 428 14.25 -14.23 -8.41
N PHE A 429 14.15 -13.53 -9.53
CA PHE A 429 13.35 -13.89 -10.71
C PHE A 429 14.20 -14.46 -11.85
N THR A 430 15.50 -14.66 -11.64
CA THR A 430 16.41 -15.17 -12.68
C THR A 430 16.16 -16.65 -12.96
N GLN A 431 16.54 -17.10 -14.16
CA GLN A 431 16.36 -18.49 -14.59
C GLN A 431 16.94 -19.50 -13.57
N GLY A 432 16.13 -20.48 -13.18
CA GLY A 432 16.48 -21.49 -12.17
C GLY A 432 16.24 -21.07 -10.72
N SER A 433 15.71 -19.87 -10.48
CA SER A 433 15.22 -19.51 -9.15
C SER A 433 13.87 -20.18 -8.84
N ARG A 434 13.53 -20.27 -7.54
CA ARG A 434 12.23 -20.78 -7.09
C ARG A 434 11.04 -20.05 -7.75
N GLN A 435 11.13 -18.73 -7.88
CA GLN A 435 10.07 -17.94 -8.50
C GLN A 435 10.00 -18.20 -10.01
N TYR A 436 11.14 -18.22 -10.71
CA TYR A 436 11.16 -18.48 -12.15
C TYR A 436 10.58 -19.86 -12.49
N GLU A 437 11.00 -20.90 -11.76
CA GLU A 437 10.51 -22.26 -11.95
C GLU A 437 9.01 -22.36 -11.69
N TRP A 438 8.52 -21.67 -10.66
CA TRP A 438 7.09 -21.57 -10.37
C TRP A 438 6.34 -20.85 -11.50
N MET A 439 6.83 -19.70 -11.97
CA MET A 439 6.22 -18.94 -13.06
C MET A 439 6.15 -19.77 -14.34
N GLU A 440 7.23 -20.48 -14.71
CA GLU A 440 7.23 -21.36 -15.88
C GLU A 440 6.18 -22.48 -15.73
N GLN A 441 6.09 -23.08 -14.55
CA GLN A 441 5.16 -24.18 -14.30
C GLN A 441 3.69 -23.71 -14.31
N ASP A 442 3.41 -22.54 -13.75
CA ASP A 442 2.08 -21.93 -13.75
C ASP A 442 1.63 -21.55 -15.17
N LEU A 443 2.48 -20.82 -15.92
CA LEU A 443 2.23 -20.45 -17.32
C LEU A 443 2.02 -21.67 -18.23
N LYS A 444 2.79 -22.74 -18.01
CA LYS A 444 2.64 -24.00 -18.75
C LYS A 444 1.32 -24.70 -18.46
N ASN A 445 0.75 -24.52 -17.27
CA ASN A 445 -0.48 -25.16 -16.84
C ASN A 445 -1.75 -24.39 -17.26
N VAL A 446 -1.61 -23.17 -17.80
CA VAL A 446 -2.75 -22.36 -18.27
C VAL A 446 -3.55 -23.14 -19.32
N ASN A 447 -4.84 -23.33 -19.04
CA ASN A 447 -5.76 -23.90 -20.01
C ASN A 447 -6.36 -22.79 -20.87
N HIS A 448 -5.73 -22.48 -22.00
CA HIS A 448 -6.19 -21.43 -22.92
C HIS A 448 -7.59 -21.67 -23.52
N SER A 449 -8.16 -22.88 -23.40
CA SER A 449 -9.55 -23.14 -23.78
C SER A 449 -10.54 -22.58 -22.77
N LEU A 450 -10.12 -22.34 -21.52
CA LEU A 450 -10.90 -21.67 -20.48
C LEU A 450 -10.46 -20.22 -20.33
N THR A 451 -9.16 -19.99 -20.12
CA THR A 451 -8.54 -18.69 -19.93
C THR A 451 -7.62 -18.35 -21.11
N PRO A 452 -8.20 -17.95 -22.27
CA PRO A 452 -7.42 -17.57 -23.44
C PRO A 452 -6.47 -16.41 -23.15
N TRP A 453 -6.81 -15.53 -22.21
CA TRP A 453 -6.01 -14.36 -21.85
C TRP A 453 -5.09 -14.64 -20.67
N VAL A 454 -3.83 -14.23 -20.79
CA VAL A 454 -2.83 -14.32 -19.72
C VAL A 454 -2.28 -12.94 -19.41
N VAL A 455 -2.45 -12.52 -18.16
CA VAL A 455 -1.98 -11.23 -17.63
C VAL A 455 -0.99 -11.50 -16.51
N ILE A 456 0.20 -10.92 -16.61
CA ILE A 456 1.17 -10.89 -15.51
C ILE A 456 1.27 -9.49 -14.93
N ALA A 457 1.47 -9.38 -13.63
CA ALA A 457 1.92 -8.15 -13.00
C ALA A 457 3.13 -8.38 -12.09
N GLY A 458 3.94 -7.35 -11.97
CA GLY A 458 4.99 -7.19 -10.97
C GLY A 458 5.14 -5.71 -10.63
N HIS A 459 5.98 -5.39 -9.64
CA HIS A 459 6.13 -4.00 -9.22
C HIS A 459 7.10 -3.23 -10.11
N ARG A 460 8.41 -3.52 -10.07
CA ARG A 460 9.40 -2.85 -10.94
C ARG A 460 9.12 -3.10 -12.43
N ALA A 461 9.38 -2.09 -13.27
CA ALA A 461 9.03 -2.14 -14.68
C ALA A 461 10.06 -2.88 -15.55
N MET A 462 9.62 -3.90 -16.28
CA MET A 462 10.47 -4.61 -17.27
C MET A 462 10.73 -3.77 -18.52
N TYR A 463 9.72 -3.01 -18.96
CA TYR A 463 9.82 -2.10 -20.11
C TYR A 463 9.35 -0.71 -19.71
N THR A 464 10.28 0.24 -19.79
CA THR A 464 10.02 1.68 -19.63
C THR A 464 11.09 2.48 -20.36
N SER A 465 10.72 3.64 -20.89
CA SER A 465 11.65 4.57 -21.50
C SER A 465 11.99 5.76 -20.60
N GLN A 466 11.45 5.85 -19.38
CA GLN A 466 11.76 6.93 -18.46
C GLN A 466 13.23 6.90 -18.02
N LYS A 467 13.91 8.06 -18.03
CA LYS A 467 15.36 8.20 -17.85
C LYS A 467 15.81 8.14 -16.37
N GLN A 468 15.39 7.12 -15.63
CA GLN A 468 15.97 6.79 -14.33
C GLN A 468 16.98 5.67 -14.50
N LEU A 469 18.26 6.02 -14.52
CA LEU A 469 19.32 5.11 -15.00
C LEU A 469 19.47 3.85 -14.13
N ASP A 470 19.38 3.98 -12.81
CA ASP A 470 19.53 2.85 -11.88
C ASP A 470 18.41 1.82 -12.09
N ASP A 471 17.16 2.27 -12.10
CA ASP A 471 16.01 1.42 -12.35
C ASP A 471 15.97 0.90 -13.80
N TYR A 472 16.46 1.67 -14.78
CA TYR A 472 16.54 1.23 -16.18
C TYR A 472 17.49 0.03 -16.34
N ILE A 473 18.56 -0.05 -15.54
CA ILE A 473 19.44 -1.23 -15.49
C ILE A 473 18.67 -2.45 -14.98
N ILE A 474 17.80 -2.27 -13.97
CA ILE A 474 16.92 -3.32 -13.46
C ILE A 474 15.99 -3.81 -14.58
N SER A 475 15.35 -2.89 -15.31
CA SER A 475 14.49 -3.21 -16.46
C SER A 475 15.21 -4.07 -17.52
N LEU A 476 16.45 -3.73 -17.86
CA LEU A 476 17.26 -4.52 -18.81
C LEU A 476 17.58 -5.92 -18.27
N GLY A 477 17.88 -6.05 -16.98
CA GLY A 477 18.11 -7.34 -16.36
C GLY A 477 16.85 -8.20 -16.28
N MET A 478 15.67 -7.60 -16.08
CA MET A 478 14.38 -8.29 -16.16
C MET A 478 14.09 -8.81 -17.59
N GLN A 479 14.38 -7.99 -18.62
CA GLN A 479 14.27 -8.40 -20.01
C GLN A 479 15.16 -9.64 -20.29
N GLU A 480 16.42 -9.59 -19.89
CA GLU A 480 17.34 -10.74 -20.04
C GLU A 480 16.89 -11.97 -19.26
N ALA A 481 16.37 -11.78 -18.04
CA ALA A 481 16.05 -12.87 -17.13
C ALA A 481 14.82 -13.68 -17.55
N PHE A 482 13.73 -13.02 -17.98
CA PHE A 482 12.45 -13.73 -18.17
C PHE A 482 11.58 -13.24 -19.35
N GLU A 483 12.02 -12.30 -20.20
CA GLU A 483 11.24 -11.92 -21.40
C GLU A 483 10.94 -13.11 -22.31
N SER A 484 11.95 -13.97 -22.53
CA SER A 484 11.80 -15.19 -23.33
C SER A 484 10.75 -16.15 -22.77
N LEU A 485 10.55 -16.18 -21.45
CA LEU A 485 9.55 -17.00 -20.79
C LEU A 485 8.13 -16.48 -21.12
N LEU A 486 7.91 -15.17 -20.97
CA LEU A 486 6.62 -14.55 -21.26
C LEU A 486 6.23 -14.72 -22.73
N TYR A 487 7.18 -14.55 -23.64
CA TYR A 487 6.96 -14.75 -25.08
C TYR A 487 6.65 -16.21 -25.42
N LYS A 488 7.41 -17.18 -24.86
CA LYS A 488 7.22 -18.63 -25.07
C LYS A 488 5.82 -19.08 -24.70
N TYR A 489 5.29 -18.60 -23.58
CA TYR A 489 3.97 -18.97 -23.07
C TYR A 489 2.85 -17.99 -23.45
N LYS A 490 3.10 -17.09 -24.41
CA LYS A 490 2.11 -16.20 -25.02
C LYS A 490 1.35 -15.35 -24.00
N VAL A 491 2.08 -14.75 -23.07
CA VAL A 491 1.54 -13.71 -22.19
C VAL A 491 1.04 -12.55 -23.06
N ASP A 492 -0.15 -12.04 -22.78
CA ASP A 492 -0.80 -11.01 -23.61
C ASP A 492 -0.50 -9.61 -23.10
N LEU A 493 -0.52 -9.44 -21.78
CA LEU A 493 -0.37 -8.17 -21.12
C LEU A 493 0.50 -8.33 -19.87
N ALA A 494 1.46 -7.43 -19.71
CA ALA A 494 2.34 -7.36 -18.56
C ALA A 494 2.23 -5.97 -17.92
N ILE A 495 1.86 -5.93 -16.64
CA ILE A 495 1.55 -4.69 -15.92
C ILE A 495 2.61 -4.45 -14.84
N TRP A 496 3.10 -3.22 -14.78
CA TRP A 496 4.17 -2.77 -13.92
C TRP A 496 3.80 -1.46 -13.22
N ALA A 497 4.62 -1.08 -12.25
CA ALA A 497 4.48 0.05 -11.34
C ALA A 497 5.88 0.66 -11.10
N HIS A 498 6.16 1.15 -9.88
CA HIS A 498 7.47 1.66 -9.38
C HIS A 498 7.93 2.98 -9.97
N TYR A 499 7.79 3.12 -11.28
CA TYR A 499 7.91 4.39 -11.98
C TYR A 499 6.60 5.14 -11.78
N HIS A 500 6.68 6.33 -11.20
CA HIS A 500 5.51 7.14 -10.87
C HIS A 500 5.01 7.92 -12.08
N SER A 501 4.73 7.18 -13.14
CA SER A 501 4.30 7.63 -14.44
C SER A 501 3.47 6.55 -15.13
N TYR A 502 2.73 6.96 -16.16
CA TYR A 502 2.05 6.03 -17.05
C TYR A 502 2.87 5.82 -18.32
N GLU A 503 3.02 4.57 -18.77
CA GLU A 503 3.63 4.25 -20.06
C GLU A 503 3.00 3.00 -20.67
N ARG A 504 2.75 2.99 -21.98
CA ARG A 504 2.26 1.84 -22.73
C ARG A 504 3.12 1.55 -23.95
N THR A 505 3.47 0.29 -24.13
CA THR A 505 4.26 -0.17 -25.27
C THR A 505 3.40 -0.65 -26.45
N CYS A 506 4.01 -0.84 -27.62
CA CYS A 506 3.52 -1.82 -28.60
C CYS A 506 3.70 -3.25 -28.05
N PRO A 507 3.10 -4.29 -28.66
CA PRO A 507 3.54 -5.67 -28.45
C PRO A 507 5.05 -5.75 -28.69
N VAL A 508 5.86 -6.06 -27.68
CA VAL A 508 7.32 -5.90 -27.77
C VAL A 508 8.04 -7.19 -27.37
N TYR A 509 9.05 -7.54 -28.16
CA TYR A 509 9.96 -8.65 -27.87
C TYR A 509 11.35 -8.28 -28.37
N LEU A 510 12.38 -8.48 -27.54
CA LEU A 510 13.77 -8.10 -27.84
C LEU A 510 13.86 -6.63 -28.32
N ARG A 511 13.10 -5.75 -27.65
CA ARG A 511 13.02 -4.30 -27.90
C ARG A 511 12.56 -3.96 -29.33
N GLN A 512 11.84 -4.85 -29.99
CA GLN A 512 11.22 -4.63 -31.29
C GLN A 512 9.71 -4.85 -31.20
N CYS A 513 8.93 -3.96 -31.83
CA CYS A 513 7.50 -4.18 -31.95
C CYS A 513 7.23 -5.46 -32.73
N THR A 514 6.72 -6.48 -32.04
CA THR A 514 6.56 -7.85 -32.53
C THR A 514 5.13 -8.30 -32.29
N PRO A 515 4.31 -8.50 -33.35
CA PRO A 515 2.94 -8.98 -33.20
C PRO A 515 2.87 -10.29 -32.41
N GLY A 516 1.93 -10.36 -31.47
CA GLY A 516 1.73 -11.53 -30.60
C GLY A 516 2.70 -11.63 -29.41
N ALA A 517 3.62 -10.68 -29.25
CA ALA A 517 4.37 -10.51 -28.00
C ALA A 517 3.51 -9.79 -26.94
N PRO A 518 3.90 -9.83 -25.65
CA PRO A 518 3.19 -9.11 -24.60
C PRO A 518 3.20 -7.59 -24.87
N VAL A 519 2.09 -6.94 -24.54
CA VAL A 519 2.07 -5.49 -24.34
C VAL A 519 2.49 -5.19 -22.90
N HIS A 520 3.32 -4.18 -22.69
CA HIS A 520 3.74 -3.75 -21.36
C HIS A 520 3.07 -2.42 -21.01
N ILE A 521 2.60 -2.32 -19.76
CA ILE A 521 1.99 -1.13 -19.19
C ILE A 521 2.67 -0.80 -17.86
N VAL A 522 3.11 0.43 -17.69
CA VAL A 522 3.53 1.00 -16.40
C VAL A 522 2.38 1.87 -15.88
N VAL A 523 1.93 1.63 -14.66
CA VAL A 523 0.80 2.32 -14.03
C VAL A 523 1.04 2.58 -12.53
N GLY A 524 2.25 3.03 -12.19
CA GLY A 524 2.61 3.46 -10.83
C GLY A 524 2.05 4.83 -10.44
N THR A 525 0.80 5.11 -10.84
CA THR A 525 0.23 6.47 -10.87
C THR A 525 -0.80 6.73 -9.78
N ALA A 526 -1.00 5.81 -8.83
CA ALA A 526 -2.12 5.91 -7.89
C ALA A 526 -2.00 7.05 -6.87
N GLY A 527 -0.79 7.48 -6.50
CA GLY A 527 -0.70 8.62 -5.59
C GLY A 527 0.66 9.09 -5.11
N LYS A 528 1.73 8.30 -5.26
CA LYS A 528 3.08 8.78 -4.93
C LYS A 528 3.57 9.79 -5.95
N SER A 529 4.39 10.75 -5.49
CA SER A 529 4.83 11.90 -6.28
C SER A 529 5.34 11.50 -7.66
N VAL A 530 4.75 12.09 -8.70
CA VAL A 530 5.11 11.79 -10.09
C VAL A 530 6.58 11.98 -10.38
N ASP A 531 7.11 11.09 -11.19
CA ASP A 531 8.47 11.16 -11.71
C ASP A 531 8.53 12.17 -12.85
N LEU A 532 9.55 13.03 -12.85
CA LEU A 532 9.64 14.18 -13.76
C LEU A 532 10.73 14.01 -14.82
N GLU A 533 11.45 12.89 -14.79
CA GLU A 533 12.50 12.60 -15.76
C GLU A 533 11.93 12.47 -17.17
N ASP A 534 12.72 12.94 -18.14
CA ASP A 534 12.47 12.77 -19.57
C ASP A 534 12.45 11.29 -19.98
N TYR A 535 12.00 11.03 -21.21
CA TYR A 535 11.95 9.70 -21.81
C TYR A 535 12.99 9.50 -22.92
N PHE A 536 13.53 8.29 -23.05
CA PHE A 536 14.33 7.86 -24.18
C PHE A 536 13.43 7.70 -25.43
N PRO A 537 13.88 8.08 -26.63
CA PRO A 537 13.10 7.96 -27.85
C PRO A 537 13.06 6.51 -28.34
N MET A 538 12.29 5.66 -27.66
CA MET A 538 12.17 4.23 -27.95
C MET A 538 10.97 3.99 -28.88
N SER A 539 11.19 3.34 -30.02
CA SER A 539 10.12 3.08 -31.01
C SER A 539 8.98 2.20 -30.50
N TRP A 540 9.22 1.42 -29.44
CA TRP A 540 8.22 0.57 -28.80
C TRP A 540 7.40 1.29 -27.72
N SER A 541 7.80 2.48 -27.26
CA SER A 541 7.01 3.28 -26.33
C SER A 541 5.99 4.11 -27.14
N LEU A 542 4.70 3.82 -26.99
CA LEU A 542 3.64 4.40 -27.81
C LEU A 542 2.95 5.58 -27.14
N TYR A 543 2.86 5.55 -25.81
CA TYR A 543 2.22 6.59 -25.02
C TYR A 543 2.85 6.63 -23.64
N HIS A 544 3.06 7.81 -23.09
CA HIS A 544 3.49 8.02 -21.71
C HIS A 544 3.01 9.37 -21.18
N GLU A 545 2.70 9.44 -19.89
CA GLU A 545 2.22 10.67 -19.23
C GLU A 545 2.66 10.71 -17.76
N ASN A 546 3.17 11.86 -17.31
CA ASN A 546 3.58 12.10 -15.91
C ASN A 546 2.40 12.71 -15.14
N ASN A 547 1.38 11.90 -14.87
CA ASN A 547 0.22 12.33 -14.09
C ASN A 547 -0.33 11.19 -13.22
N TYR A 548 -1.19 11.54 -12.26
CA TYR A 548 -1.86 10.58 -11.40
C TYR A 548 -3.05 9.94 -12.11
N GLY A 549 -3.29 8.68 -11.83
CA GLY A 549 -4.38 7.92 -12.44
C GLY A 549 -4.42 6.48 -11.99
N TYR A 550 -5.32 5.72 -12.61
CA TYR A 550 -5.44 4.28 -12.43
C TYR A 550 -5.90 3.62 -13.73
N GLY A 551 -5.63 2.32 -13.83
CA GLY A 551 -6.02 1.49 -14.95
C GLY A 551 -7.38 0.81 -14.74
N ARG A 552 -8.10 0.59 -15.84
CA ARG A 552 -9.22 -0.34 -15.93
C ARG A 552 -8.86 -1.43 -16.94
N LEU A 553 -8.84 -2.67 -16.49
CA LEU A 553 -8.70 -3.83 -17.37
C LEU A 553 -10.03 -4.55 -17.47
N THR A 554 -10.68 -4.42 -18.63
CA THR A 554 -11.99 -4.98 -18.90
C THR A 554 -11.88 -6.20 -19.80
N GLN A 555 -12.34 -7.36 -19.31
CA GLN A 555 -12.72 -8.43 -20.22
C GLN A 555 -14.08 -8.07 -20.82
N ALA A 556 -14.13 -7.78 -22.12
CA ALA A 556 -15.41 -7.52 -22.79
C ALA A 556 -16.12 -8.82 -23.16
N ASN A 557 -15.36 -9.82 -23.61
CA ASN A 557 -15.77 -11.20 -23.87
C ASN A 557 -14.50 -12.07 -23.98
N ARG A 558 -14.65 -13.34 -24.38
CA ARG A 558 -13.53 -14.30 -24.48
C ARG A 558 -12.47 -13.93 -25.52
N SER A 559 -12.78 -13.09 -26.50
CA SER A 559 -11.91 -12.68 -27.60
C SER A 559 -11.47 -11.22 -27.52
N ALA A 560 -11.80 -10.49 -26.45
CA ALA A 560 -11.43 -9.08 -26.34
C ALA A 560 -11.17 -8.63 -24.90
N LEU A 561 -9.96 -8.10 -24.67
CA LEU A 561 -9.61 -7.29 -23.49
C LEU A 561 -9.48 -5.82 -23.88
N HIS A 562 -9.94 -4.94 -23.00
CA HIS A 562 -9.81 -3.49 -23.11
C HIS A 562 -9.05 -2.95 -21.91
N TRP A 563 -7.95 -2.26 -22.17
CA TRP A 563 -7.25 -1.44 -21.19
C TRP A 563 -7.65 0.02 -21.35
N GLU A 564 -7.89 0.72 -20.24
CA GLU A 564 -8.08 2.17 -20.18
C GLU A 564 -7.24 2.74 -19.03
N TRP A 565 -6.61 3.89 -19.24
CA TRP A 565 -5.98 4.66 -18.15
C TRP A 565 -6.77 5.94 -17.92
N VAL A 566 -7.25 6.10 -16.69
CA VAL A 566 -8.10 7.20 -16.24
C VAL A 566 -7.26 8.16 -15.42
N GLU A 567 -7.18 9.42 -15.84
CA GLU A 567 -6.41 10.45 -15.14
C GLU A 567 -7.21 10.98 -13.94
N ASN A 568 -6.56 11.12 -12.79
CA ASN A 568 -7.21 11.54 -11.55
C ASN A 568 -7.80 12.95 -11.63
N THR A 569 -7.06 13.88 -12.24
CA THR A 569 -7.41 15.31 -12.26
C THR A 569 -8.63 15.60 -13.12
N SER A 570 -8.74 14.97 -14.30
CA SER A 570 -9.88 15.16 -15.20
C SER A 570 -10.99 14.13 -15.06
N GLY A 571 -10.68 12.93 -14.53
CA GLY A 571 -11.60 11.79 -14.51
C GLY A 571 -11.86 11.17 -15.88
N PHE A 572 -11.13 11.58 -16.93
CA PHE A 572 -11.29 11.08 -18.28
C PHE A 572 -10.26 9.99 -18.62
N VAL A 573 -10.65 9.10 -19.52
CA VAL A 573 -9.74 8.14 -20.15
C VAL A 573 -8.79 8.91 -21.08
N LYS A 574 -7.49 8.86 -20.80
CA LYS A 574 -6.43 9.53 -21.58
C LYS A 574 -5.78 8.62 -22.60
N ASP A 575 -5.72 7.33 -22.29
CA ASP A 575 -5.16 6.31 -23.15
C ASP A 575 -5.92 5.00 -23.02
N HIS A 576 -5.97 4.21 -24.08
CA HIS A 576 -6.68 2.94 -24.11
C HIS A 576 -6.14 2.00 -25.20
N LEU A 577 -6.40 0.70 -25.02
CA LEU A 577 -5.95 -0.34 -25.94
C LEU A 577 -6.96 -1.50 -25.96
N TRP A 578 -7.30 -1.97 -27.15
CA TRP A 578 -7.98 -3.26 -27.35
C TRP A 578 -6.97 -4.35 -27.73
N LEU A 579 -6.99 -5.46 -27.01
CA LEU A 579 -6.34 -6.71 -27.37
C LEU A 579 -7.42 -7.68 -27.87
N THR A 580 -7.21 -8.30 -29.03
CA THR A 580 -8.18 -9.24 -29.64
C THR A 580 -7.55 -10.58 -30.04
N LYS A 581 -8.33 -11.67 -29.92
CA LYS A 581 -7.94 -13.05 -30.26
C LYS A 581 -8.99 -13.74 -31.13
#